data_AF-A0A7C6CBS8-F1
#
_entry.id   AF-A0A7C6CBS8-F1
#
_cell.length_a   1.000
_cell.length_b   1.000
_cell.length_c   1.000
_cell.angle_alpha   90.00
_cell.angle_beta   90.00
_cell.angle_gamma   90.00
#
_symmetry.space_group_name_H-M   'P 1'
#
loop_
_entity.id
_entity.type
_entity.pdbx_description
1 polymer ?
#
loop_
_entity_poly.entity_id
_entity_poly.type
_entity_poly.pdbx_seq_one_letter_code
_entity_poly.pdbx_strand_id
1 'polypeptide(L)'
;MYIHKRREADAVLHLPDGRYALIEFKLGSKQIEEAAKHLLKINSLIEKAKIKKPDLLIIITGGEMAYTRDDRIKVIPIGCLRD
;
A
#
# COMPACT_ATOMS: atom_id res chain seq x y z
N MET A 1 -26.94 -9.19 -9.00
CA MET A 1 -26.61 -8.16 -7.99
C MET A 1 -25.12 -7.85 -8.09
N TYR A 2 -24.75 -6.77 -8.79
CA TYR A 2 -23.35 -6.35 -8.89
C TYR A 2 -22.96 -5.59 -7.62
N ILE A 3 -22.21 -6.22 -6.73
CA ILE A 3 -21.66 -5.52 -5.56
C ILE A 3 -20.52 -4.62 -6.05
N HIS A 4 -20.74 -3.30 -6.00
CA HIS A 4 -19.70 -2.31 -6.26
C HIS A 4 -18.75 -2.30 -5.05
N LYS A 5 -17.68 -3.11 -5.07
CA LYS A 5 -16.65 -3.04 -4.02
C LYS A 5 -15.94 -1.69 -4.10
N ARG A 6 -16.25 -0.78 -3.18
CA ARG A 6 -15.43 0.40 -2.90
C ARG A 6 -14.06 -0.11 -2.44
N ARG A 7 -12.98 0.45 -2.99
CA ARG A 7 -11.61 0.08 -2.61
C ARG A 7 -11.07 1.15 -1.68
N GLU A 8 -10.52 0.71 -0.57
CA GLU A 8 -9.98 1.54 0.50
C GLU A 8 -8.54 1.09 0.78
N ALA A 9 -7.66 2.01 1.11
CA ALA A 9 -6.38 1.66 1.70
C ALA A 9 -6.52 1.77 3.22
N ASP A 10 -5.77 0.96 3.98
CA ASP A 10 -5.82 1.01 5.44
C ASP A 10 -5.33 2.37 5.99
N ALA A 11 -4.33 2.97 5.33
CA ALA A 11 -3.89 4.33 5.63
C ALA A 11 -3.36 5.09 4.41
N VAL A 12 -3.40 6.41 4.51
CA VAL A 12 -2.79 7.35 3.56
C VAL A 12 -1.86 8.29 4.33
N LEU A 13 -0.57 8.28 3.98
CA LEU A 13 0.41 9.22 4.53
C LEU A 13 0.54 10.40 3.57
N HIS A 14 0.31 11.61 4.05
CA HIS A 14 0.54 12.85 3.30
C HIS A 14 1.70 13.63 3.88
N LEU A 15 2.57 14.14 3.01
CA LEU A 15 3.66 15.04 3.37
C LEU A 15 3.29 16.50 3.00
N PRO A 16 3.87 17.51 3.70
CA PRO A 16 3.59 18.92 3.42
C PRO A 16 3.94 19.37 1.99
N ASP A 17 4.87 18.67 1.33
CA ASP A 17 5.27 18.92 -0.07
C ASP A 17 4.32 18.30 -1.12
N GLY A 18 3.18 17.76 -0.66
CA GLY A 18 2.15 17.17 -1.51
C GLY A 18 2.48 15.77 -2.00
N ARG A 19 3.58 15.15 -1.54
CA ARG A 19 3.78 13.70 -1.73
C ARG A 19 2.85 12.90 -0.84
N TYR A 20 2.45 11.72 -1.29
CA TYR A 20 1.66 10.82 -0.47
C TYR A 20 1.93 9.34 -0.75
N ALA A 21 1.63 8.50 0.24
CA ALA A 21 1.78 7.05 0.14
C ALA A 21 0.48 6.34 0.52
N LEU A 22 0.21 5.21 -0.13
CA LEU A 22 -0.83 4.27 0.27
C LEU A 22 -0.22 3.13 1.07
N ILE A 23 -0.86 2.75 2.17
CA ILE A 23 -0.33 1.78 3.12
C ILE A 23 -1.38 0.71 3.41
N GLU A 24 -0.95 -0.55 3.41
CA GLU A 24 -1.71 -1.72 3.90
C GLU A 24 -0.98 -2.34 5.09
N PHE A 25 -1.72 -2.74 6.13
CA PHE A 25 -1.18 -3.45 7.28
C PHE A 25 -1.52 -4.94 7.19
N LYS A 26 -0.50 -5.79 7.12
CA LYS A 26 -0.61 -7.26 7.06
C LYS A 26 0.33 -7.92 8.06
N LEU A 27 -0.11 -7.96 9.32
CA LEU A 27 0.64 -8.52 10.44
C LEU A 27 0.56 -10.07 10.51
N GLY A 28 -0.39 -10.68 9.82
CA GLY A 28 -0.51 -12.14 9.69
C GLY A 28 0.44 -12.74 8.66
N SER A 29 0.63 -14.06 8.71
CA SER A 29 1.76 -14.76 8.06
C SER A 29 1.70 -14.91 6.53
N LYS A 30 0.63 -14.52 5.82
CA LYS A 30 0.49 -14.83 4.37
C LYS A 30 -0.38 -13.87 3.55
N GLN A 31 -0.19 -12.55 3.66
CA GLN A 31 -1.08 -11.60 2.94
C GLN A 31 -0.36 -10.52 2.11
N ILE A 32 0.98 -10.62 1.93
CA ILE A 32 1.74 -9.62 1.17
C ILE A 32 1.30 -9.58 -0.30
N GLU A 33 1.08 -10.73 -0.93
CA GLU A 33 0.70 -10.78 -2.35
C GLU A 33 -0.70 -10.24 -2.62
N GLU A 34 -1.65 -10.52 -1.73
CA GLU A 34 -3.01 -9.98 -1.83
C GLU A 34 -3.04 -8.47 -1.58
N ALA A 35 -2.30 -7.98 -0.59
CA ALA A 35 -2.15 -6.56 -0.33
C ALA A 35 -1.48 -5.83 -1.49
N ALA A 36 -0.47 -6.44 -2.12
CA ALA A 36 0.20 -5.86 -3.28
C ALA A 36 -0.77 -5.70 -4.47
N LYS A 37 -1.51 -6.77 -4.78
CA LYS A 37 -2.58 -6.72 -5.80
C LYS A 37 -3.65 -5.67 -5.47
N HIS A 38 -3.96 -5.50 -4.19
CA HIS A 38 -4.91 -4.48 -3.74
C HIS A 38 -4.40 -3.06 -4.01
N LEU A 39 -3.20 -2.73 -3.53
CA LEU A 39 -2.56 -1.43 -3.72
C LEU A 39 -2.37 -1.08 -5.20
N LEU A 40 -1.91 -2.04 -6.01
CA LEU A 40 -1.76 -1.85 -7.47
C LEU A 40 -3.10 -1.57 -8.14
N LYS A 41 -4.18 -2.21 -7.67
CA LYS A 41 -5.52 -1.95 -8.20
C LYS A 41 -6.03 -0.56 -7.83
N ILE A 42 -5.81 -0.11 -6.59
CA ILE A 42 -6.15 1.26 -6.17
C ILE A 42 -5.35 2.27 -7.00
N ASN A 43 -4.03 2.06 -7.13
CA ASN A 43 -3.15 2.90 -7.94
C ASN A 43 -3.63 3.02 -9.41
N SER A 44 -4.06 1.91 -10.01
CA SER A 44 -4.65 1.91 -11.36
C SER A 44 -5.97 2.68 -11.45
N LEU A 45 -6.80 2.65 -10.41
CA LEU A 45 -8.04 3.44 -10.38
C LEU A 45 -7.77 4.93 -10.22
N ILE A 46 -6.80 5.33 -9.38
CA ILE A 46 -6.33 6.72 -9.23
C ILE A 46 -5.84 7.26 -10.57
N GLU A 47 -5.05 6.47 -11.29
CA GLU A 47 -4.56 6.81 -12.63
C GLU A 47 -5.69 7.01 -13.64
N LYS A 48 -6.70 6.11 -13.64
CA LYS A 48 -7.90 6.26 -14.49
C LYS A 48 -8.73 7.49 -14.13
N ALA A 49 -8.76 7.87 -12.86
CA ALA A 49 -9.42 9.08 -12.39
C ALA A 49 -8.63 10.37 -12.70
N LYS A 50 -7.44 10.27 -13.32
CA LYS A 50 -6.54 11.39 -13.62
C LYS A 50 -6.13 12.21 -12.39
N ILE A 51 -6.03 11.54 -11.24
CA ILE A 51 -5.52 12.11 -9.99
C ILE A 51 -4.01 11.82 -9.91
N LYS A 52 -3.22 12.68 -9.26
CA LYS A 52 -1.79 12.44 -8.99
C LYS A 52 -1.63 11.07 -8.34
N LYS A 53 -0.74 10.22 -8.88
CA LYS A 53 -0.45 8.88 -8.31
C LYS A 53 0.29 9.01 -6.97
N PRO A 54 0.13 8.02 -6.05
CA PRO A 54 0.94 7.96 -4.85
C PRO A 54 2.41 7.83 -5.22
N ASP A 55 3.27 8.50 -4.45
CA ASP A 55 4.71 8.46 -4.59
C ASP A 55 5.27 7.12 -4.07
N LEU A 56 4.59 6.49 -3.11
CA LEU A 56 4.94 5.18 -2.57
C LEU A 56 3.71 4.29 -2.34
N LEU A 57 3.92 2.99 -2.53
CA LEU A 57 3.00 1.95 -2.08
C LEU A 57 3.74 1.11 -1.03
N ILE A 58 3.13 0.94 0.13
CA ILE A 58 3.78 0.33 1.30
C ILE A 58 2.89 -0.79 1.86
N ILE A 59 3.51 -1.91 2.21
CA ILE A 59 2.90 -2.95 3.03
C ILE A 59 3.68 -2.99 4.34
N ILE A 60 3.01 -2.69 5.45
CA ILE A 60 3.56 -2.92 6.78
C ILE A 60 3.27 -4.36 7.18
N THR A 61 4.30 -5.12 7.56
CA THR A 61 4.17 -6.56 7.85
C THR A 61 4.69 -6.94 9.23
N GLY A 62 4.24 -8.09 9.74
CA GLY A 62 4.79 -8.71 10.95
C GLY A 62 6.08 -9.52 10.72
N GLY A 63 6.54 -9.65 9.47
CA GLY A 63 7.82 -10.28 9.15
C GLY A 63 9.03 -9.45 9.58
N GLU A 64 10.24 -9.98 9.38
CA GLU A 64 11.47 -9.40 9.95
C GLU A 64 12.33 -8.66 8.91
N MET A 65 12.07 -8.83 7.61
CA MET A 65 12.90 -8.29 6.55
C MET A 65 12.18 -7.20 5.75
N ALA A 66 12.85 -6.06 5.58
CA ALA A 66 12.43 -5.00 4.67
C ALA A 66 12.97 -5.26 3.26
N TYR A 67 12.14 -5.08 2.24
CA TYR A 67 12.55 -5.21 0.84
C TYR A 67 11.64 -4.45 -0.11
N THR A 68 12.09 -4.26 -1.35
CA THR A 68 11.27 -3.71 -2.44
C THR A 68 10.96 -4.83 -3.40
N ARG A 69 9.68 -5.03 -3.71
CA ARG A 69 9.21 -5.96 -4.74
C ARG A 69 9.46 -5.39 -6.14
N ASP A 70 9.47 -6.24 -7.16
CA ASP A 70 9.63 -5.82 -8.57
C ASP A 70 8.51 -4.87 -9.04
N ASP A 71 7.34 -4.94 -8.42
CA ASP A 71 6.21 -4.03 -8.65
C ASP A 71 6.35 -2.67 -7.92
N ARG A 72 7.53 -2.40 -7.34
CA ARG A 72 7.94 -1.19 -6.61
C ARG A 72 7.24 -0.98 -5.26
N ILE A 73 6.48 -1.96 -4.77
CA ILE A 73 5.92 -1.92 -3.42
C ILE A 73 7.02 -2.13 -2.38
N LYS A 74 7.04 -1.28 -1.35
CA LYS A 74 7.91 -1.42 -0.19
C LYS A 74 7.24 -2.34 0.84
N VAL A 75 7.90 -3.43 1.19
CA VAL A 75 7.50 -4.29 2.30
C VAL A 75 8.37 -3.92 3.50
N ILE A 76 7.73 -3.47 4.58
CA ILE A 76 8.42 -2.91 5.75
C ILE A 76 7.89 -3.61 7.01
N PRO A 77 8.75 -4.30 7.78
CA PRO A 77 8.39 -4.80 9.11
C PRO A 77 7.83 -3.69 10.02
N ILE A 78 6.79 -3.99 10.79
CA ILE A 78 6.27 -3.08 11.82
C ILE A 78 7.36 -2.75 12.85
N GLY A 79 8.32 -3.65 13.07
CA GLY A 79 9.49 -3.40 13.91
C GLY A 79 10.39 -2.26 13.42
N CYS A 80 10.32 -1.88 12.13
CA CYS A 80 11.03 -0.72 11.59
C CYS A 80 10.37 0.62 11.93
N LEU A 81 9.16 0.62 12.52
CA LEU A 81 8.46 1.83 12.94
C LEU A 81 8.67 2.14 14.42
N ARG A 82 9.58 1.41 15.08
CA ARG A 82 9.91 1.60 16.48
C ARG A 82 10.88 2.77 16.62
N ASP A 83 10.42 3.79 17.35
CA ASP A 83 11.20 4.79 18.06
C ASP A 83 10.65 4.88 19.49
#